data_AF-G0UB04-F1
#
_entry.id   AF-G0UB04-F1
#
_cell.length_a   1.000
_cell.length_b   1.000
_cell.length_c   1.000
_cell.angle_alpha   90.00
_cell.angle_beta   90.00
_cell.angle_gamma   90.00
#
_symmetry.space_group_name_H-M   'P 1'
#
loop_
_entity.id
_entity.type
_entity.pdbx_description
1 polymer ?
#
loop_
_entity_poly.entity_id
_entity_poly.type
_entity_poly.pdbx_seq_one_letter_code
_entity_poly.pdbx_strand_id
1 'polypeptide(L)'
;MRPRIFRRVPLGKLVVPMRLFSEVKSNYDGANRAPWAPPGVKPKYPQCTSELQLPRPRMRKTHTEWMLYHGHGGRPGMYGPSREIADFEFADGTPASISGRRFAFKHHQDHLLVQLIRAAATVERYEASGQLPRVPGTAEQRNWDPAIPLFLDDVDEHGRPPPPPPPRDMCMRLVDERMEKTTQTPNELANRHEGETLEANTMFASYDPSAFVSDRVQLRDERRPYWSRRRWALTDKFLVPKSPKAKNTIKDE
;
A
#
# COMPACT_ATOMS: atom_id res chain seq x y z
N MET A 1 46.61 -14.32 73.73
CA MET A 1 46.09 -15.42 72.88
C MET A 1 44.77 -14.96 72.25
N ARG A 2 44.73 -14.77 70.92
CA ARG A 2 43.52 -14.42 70.16
C ARG A 2 43.32 -15.50 69.09
N PRO A 3 42.11 -16.06 68.88
CA PRO A 3 41.91 -17.08 67.86
C PRO A 3 41.81 -16.43 66.47
N ARG A 4 42.58 -16.96 65.50
CA ARG A 4 42.50 -16.58 64.09
C ARG A 4 41.25 -17.22 63.48
N ILE A 5 40.31 -16.39 63.05
CA ILE A 5 39.13 -16.79 62.29
C ILE A 5 39.57 -17.06 60.85
N PHE A 6 39.58 -18.32 60.44
CA PHE A 6 39.75 -18.70 59.03
C PHE A 6 38.47 -18.32 58.27
N ARG A 7 38.54 -17.25 57.48
CA ARG A 7 37.52 -16.93 56.48
C ARG A 7 37.54 -18.02 55.41
N ARG A 8 36.53 -18.90 55.42
CA ARG A 8 36.23 -19.78 54.28
C ARG A 8 35.78 -18.90 53.12
N VAL A 9 36.62 -18.80 52.09
CA VAL A 9 36.23 -18.29 50.77
C VAL A 9 35.22 -19.31 50.20
N PRO A 10 34.03 -18.89 49.75
CA PRO A 10 33.14 -19.83 49.09
C PRO A 10 33.80 -20.28 47.79
N LEU A 11 34.08 -21.58 47.69
CA LEU A 11 34.37 -22.25 46.42
C LEU A 11 33.22 -21.93 45.47
N GLY A 12 33.50 -21.03 44.52
CA GLY A 12 32.59 -20.75 43.41
C GLY A 12 32.21 -22.09 42.79
N LYS A 13 30.91 -22.33 42.64
CA LYS A 13 30.41 -23.49 41.91
C LYS A 13 31.09 -23.47 40.55
N LEU A 14 31.96 -24.44 40.32
CA LEU A 14 32.46 -24.80 39.00
C LEU A 14 31.23 -25.27 38.22
N VAL A 15 30.57 -24.32 37.55
CA VAL A 15 29.55 -24.64 36.55
C VAL A 15 30.33 -25.27 35.42
N VAL A 16 30.43 -26.60 35.43
CA VAL A 16 30.77 -27.36 34.23
C VAL A 16 29.69 -26.97 33.22
N PRO A 17 30.01 -26.34 32.08
CA PRO A 17 29.02 -26.13 31.06
C PRO A 17 28.57 -27.52 30.60
N MET A 18 27.35 -27.92 30.97
CA MET A 18 26.68 -29.03 30.29
C MET A 18 26.74 -28.69 28.80
N ARG A 19 27.51 -29.47 28.01
CA ARG A 19 27.45 -29.40 26.55
C ARG A 19 25.99 -29.62 26.18
N LEU A 20 25.39 -28.63 25.51
CA LEU A 20 24.07 -28.79 24.92
C LEU A 20 24.24 -29.74 23.73
N PHE A 21 23.75 -30.97 23.85
CA PHE A 21 23.83 -32.01 22.82
C PHE A 21 23.00 -31.69 21.56
N SER A 22 22.14 -30.67 21.60
CA SER A 22 21.29 -30.27 20.48
C SER A 22 21.34 -28.76 20.30
N GLU A 23 21.58 -28.35 19.06
CA GLU A 23 21.68 -26.94 18.69
C GLU A 23 20.32 -26.41 18.23
N VAL A 24 19.93 -25.25 18.78
CA VAL A 24 18.77 -24.49 18.32
C VAL A 24 19.17 -23.02 18.25
N LYS A 25 19.21 -22.47 17.04
CA LYS A 25 19.53 -21.05 16.78
C LYS A 25 18.61 -20.51 15.71
N SER A 26 17.98 -19.36 15.98
CA SER A 26 17.22 -18.58 14.98
C SER A 26 18.00 -17.39 14.42
N ASN A 27 19.15 -17.05 15.00
CA ASN A 27 20.04 -15.98 14.57
C ASN A 27 21.50 -16.45 14.58
N TYR A 28 22.36 -15.77 13.82
CA TYR A 28 23.79 -16.11 13.71
C TYR A 28 24.49 -16.10 15.08
N ASP A 29 24.26 -15.04 15.87
CA ASP A 29 24.85 -14.88 17.20
C ASP A 29 24.19 -15.76 18.28
N GLY A 30 23.10 -16.46 17.95
CA GLY A 30 22.28 -17.23 18.90
C GLY A 30 21.39 -16.38 19.82
N ALA A 31 21.44 -15.05 19.73
CA ALA A 31 20.58 -14.15 20.49
C ALA A 31 19.13 -14.19 19.99
N ASN A 32 18.18 -14.35 20.91
CA ASN A 32 16.75 -14.41 20.63
C ASN A 32 15.98 -13.38 21.46
N ARG A 33 14.86 -12.88 20.91
CA ARG A 33 13.88 -12.12 21.70
C ARG A 33 13.29 -13.03 22.77
N ALA A 34 12.99 -12.46 23.95
CA ALA A 34 12.38 -13.20 25.05
C ALA A 34 11.07 -13.88 24.56
N PRO A 35 11.03 -15.22 24.52
CA PRO A 35 9.88 -15.94 23.96
C PRO A 35 8.67 -15.91 24.89
N TRP A 36 8.90 -15.67 26.18
CA TRP A 36 7.87 -15.66 27.21
C TRP A 36 7.68 -14.24 27.77
N ALA A 37 6.43 -13.85 27.94
CA ALA A 37 6.10 -12.67 28.71
C ALA A 37 6.34 -12.92 30.20
N PRO A 38 6.65 -11.87 30.99
CA PRO A 38 6.74 -12.01 32.43
C PRO A 38 5.39 -12.42 33.05
N PRO A 39 5.39 -13.06 34.24
CA PRO A 39 4.15 -13.48 34.90
C PRO A 39 3.17 -12.31 35.10
N GLY A 40 1.88 -12.56 34.82
CA GLY A 40 0.83 -11.56 34.94
C GLY A 40 0.71 -10.58 33.77
N VAL A 41 1.62 -10.62 32.78
CA VAL A 41 1.57 -9.76 31.60
C VAL A 41 1.01 -10.52 30.39
N LYS A 42 0.09 -9.90 29.66
CA LYS A 42 -0.50 -10.48 28.44
C LYS A 42 0.59 -10.68 27.37
N PRO A 43 0.70 -11.87 26.75
CA PRO A 43 1.69 -12.12 25.71
C PRO A 43 1.41 -11.30 24.45
N LYS A 44 2.47 -11.00 23.70
CA LYS A 44 2.37 -10.37 22.38
C LYS A 44 2.15 -11.45 21.33
N TYR A 45 1.18 -11.25 20.45
CA TYR A 45 0.90 -12.16 19.34
C TYR A 45 1.33 -11.53 18.01
N PRO A 46 1.80 -12.34 17.05
CA PRO A 46 2.02 -11.89 15.69
C PRO A 46 0.72 -11.47 15.01
N GLN A 47 0.82 -10.59 14.00
CA GLN A 47 -0.33 -10.24 13.17
C GLN A 47 -0.77 -11.46 12.34
N CYS A 48 -2.01 -11.89 12.55
CA CYS A 48 -2.59 -13.07 11.88
C CYS A 48 -3.07 -12.79 10.45
N THR A 49 -3.22 -11.54 10.05
CA THR A 49 -3.66 -11.17 8.69
C THR A 49 -2.47 -11.07 7.75
N SER A 50 -2.68 -11.38 6.47
CA SER A 50 -1.69 -11.17 5.42
C SER A 50 -1.31 -9.68 5.35
N GLU A 51 -0.06 -9.39 4.96
CA GLU A 51 0.53 -8.05 4.93
C GLU A 51 0.14 -7.26 3.66
N LEU A 52 -1.14 -7.35 3.30
CA LEU A 52 -1.73 -6.59 2.20
C LEU A 52 -2.01 -5.15 2.65
N GLN A 53 -1.61 -4.17 1.84
CA GLN A 53 -1.84 -2.75 2.14
C GLN A 53 -3.32 -2.37 2.11
N LEU A 54 -4.11 -3.02 1.24
CA LEU A 54 -5.54 -2.78 1.14
C LEU A 54 -6.28 -3.31 2.38
N PRO A 55 -7.22 -2.54 2.96
CA PRO A 55 -7.99 -2.98 4.14
C PRO A 55 -8.93 -4.15 3.85
N ARG A 56 -9.21 -4.42 2.57
CA ARG A 56 -9.99 -5.55 2.06
C ARG A 56 -9.29 -6.11 0.82
N PRO A 57 -9.24 -7.44 0.63
CA PRO A 57 -9.81 -8.49 1.48
C PRO A 57 -9.02 -8.73 2.78
N ARG A 58 -9.71 -9.15 3.85
CA ARG A 58 -9.08 -9.54 5.12
C ARG A 58 -8.74 -11.02 5.11
N MET A 59 -7.54 -11.34 4.62
CA MET A 59 -7.06 -12.71 4.53
C MET A 59 -6.19 -13.05 5.75
N ARG A 60 -6.35 -14.27 6.28
CA ARG A 60 -5.42 -14.81 7.28
C ARG A 60 -4.12 -15.22 6.60
N LYS A 61 -3.00 -15.08 7.31
CA LYS A 61 -1.70 -15.58 6.84
C LYS A 61 -1.78 -17.06 6.49
N THR A 62 -1.32 -17.40 5.30
CA THR A 62 -1.17 -18.79 4.85
C THR A 62 -0.03 -19.48 5.60
N HIS A 63 0.04 -20.81 5.52
CA HIS A 63 1.17 -21.55 6.11
C HIS A 63 2.53 -21.05 5.59
N THR A 64 2.64 -20.79 4.28
CA THR A 64 3.86 -20.26 3.67
C THR A 64 4.22 -18.88 4.21
N GLU A 65 3.24 -18.00 4.42
CA GLU A 65 3.48 -16.69 5.04
C GLU A 65 3.94 -16.82 6.50
N TRP A 66 3.44 -17.80 7.25
CA TRP A 66 3.95 -18.09 8.59
C TRP A 66 5.40 -18.57 8.57
N MET A 67 5.78 -19.38 7.58
CA MET A 67 7.17 -19.82 7.44
C MET A 67 8.11 -18.65 7.14
N LEU A 68 7.71 -17.77 6.21
CA LEU A 68 8.43 -16.54 5.90
C LEU A 68 8.54 -15.64 7.13
N TYR A 69 7.44 -15.49 7.89
CA TYR A 69 7.42 -14.72 9.14
C TYR A 69 8.41 -15.28 10.18
N HIS A 70 8.59 -16.60 10.24
CA HIS A 70 9.53 -17.26 11.15
C HIS A 70 10.96 -17.39 10.58
N GLY A 71 11.28 -16.71 9.47
CA GLY A 71 12.65 -16.63 8.95
C GLY A 71 13.11 -17.84 8.13
N HIS A 72 12.19 -18.74 7.75
CA HIS A 72 12.43 -19.72 6.71
C HIS A 72 12.11 -19.10 5.34
N GLY A 73 12.53 -19.74 4.26
CA GLY A 73 12.03 -19.44 2.93
C GLY A 73 10.60 -19.97 2.73
N GLY A 74 10.16 -20.03 1.48
CA GLY A 74 8.86 -20.61 1.13
C GLY A 74 8.73 -22.12 1.37
N ARG A 75 9.80 -22.79 1.84
CA ARG A 75 9.86 -24.24 2.11
C ARG A 75 10.77 -24.53 3.32
N PRO A 76 10.59 -25.65 4.04
CA PRO A 76 11.26 -25.85 5.33
C PRO A 76 12.77 -26.03 5.20
N GLY A 77 13.27 -26.64 4.11
CA GLY A 77 14.70 -26.85 3.85
C GLY A 77 15.38 -25.70 3.10
N MET A 78 14.77 -24.52 3.06
CA MET A 78 15.32 -23.35 2.38
C MET A 78 15.42 -22.20 3.38
N TYR A 79 16.65 -21.73 3.59
CA TYR A 79 16.97 -20.73 4.61
C TYR A 79 16.55 -21.16 6.03
N GLY A 80 17.08 -20.48 7.05
CA GLY A 80 16.74 -20.79 8.44
C GLY A 80 17.49 -21.99 9.06
N PRO A 81 17.09 -22.39 10.28
CA PRO A 81 17.88 -23.27 11.15
C PRO A 81 18.03 -24.69 10.60
N SER A 82 16.98 -25.22 9.96
CA SER A 82 16.91 -26.55 9.35
C SER A 82 17.95 -26.81 8.25
N ARG A 83 18.59 -25.76 7.73
CA ARG A 83 19.66 -25.85 6.71
C ARG A 83 21.01 -25.35 7.22
N GLU A 84 21.01 -24.51 8.25
CA GLU A 84 22.23 -23.90 8.79
C GLU A 84 22.93 -24.75 9.82
N ILE A 85 22.14 -25.42 10.66
CA ILE A 85 22.62 -26.29 11.73
C ILE A 85 23.13 -27.58 11.10
N ALA A 86 24.23 -28.13 11.63
CA ALA A 86 24.77 -29.39 11.13
C ALA A 86 23.81 -30.54 11.47
N ASP A 87 23.64 -31.48 10.54
CA ASP A 87 22.73 -32.62 10.73
C ASP A 87 23.19 -33.56 11.84
N PHE A 88 24.50 -33.61 12.11
CA PHE A 88 25.09 -34.44 13.14
C PHE A 88 26.44 -33.87 13.64
N GLU A 89 26.85 -34.35 14.81
CA GLU A 89 28.19 -34.23 15.37
C GLU A 89 28.68 -35.60 15.83
N PHE A 90 30.00 -35.79 15.93
CA PHE A 90 30.55 -37.01 16.54
C PHE A 90 30.40 -36.97 18.07
N ALA A 91 30.39 -38.14 18.71
CA ALA A 91 30.15 -38.25 20.16
C ALA A 91 31.21 -37.55 21.03
N ASP A 92 32.42 -37.34 20.50
CA ASP A 92 33.50 -36.60 21.13
C ASP A 92 33.34 -35.06 20.98
N GLY A 93 32.37 -34.62 20.18
CA GLY A 93 32.11 -33.23 19.82
C GLY A 93 32.86 -32.76 18.58
N THR A 94 33.47 -33.66 17.80
CA THR A 94 34.06 -33.31 16.50
C THR A 94 32.93 -32.91 15.54
N PRO A 95 33.00 -31.75 14.85
CA PRO A 95 31.95 -31.33 13.92
C PRO A 95 32.01 -32.11 12.59
N ALA A 96 30.92 -32.06 11.83
CA ALA A 96 30.87 -32.60 10.47
C ALA A 96 31.79 -31.83 9.50
N SER A 97 32.23 -32.49 8.42
CA SER A 97 33.04 -31.88 7.37
C SER A 97 32.22 -30.97 6.45
N ILE A 98 32.90 -30.03 5.79
CA ILE A 98 32.25 -29.10 4.86
C ILE A 98 31.99 -29.81 3.53
N SER A 99 30.72 -30.13 3.26
CA SER A 99 30.27 -30.61 1.95
C SER A 99 30.43 -29.53 0.87
N GLY A 100 30.69 -29.94 -0.38
CA GLY A 100 30.67 -29.02 -1.53
C GLY A 100 29.34 -28.26 -1.67
N ARG A 101 28.21 -28.88 -1.30
CA ARG A 101 26.90 -28.18 -1.27
C ARG A 101 26.82 -27.14 -0.15
N ARG A 102 27.44 -27.41 1.00
CA ARG A 102 27.51 -26.45 2.12
C ARG A 102 28.38 -25.26 1.74
N PHE A 103 29.50 -25.49 1.05
CA PHE A 103 30.36 -24.44 0.51
C PHE A 103 29.63 -23.59 -0.53
N ALA A 104 28.99 -24.21 -1.54
CA ALA A 104 28.24 -23.48 -2.56
C ALA A 104 27.08 -22.67 -1.95
N PHE A 105 26.44 -23.18 -0.91
CA PHE A 105 25.42 -22.44 -0.18
C PHE A 105 25.98 -21.24 0.59
N LYS A 106 27.17 -21.35 1.21
CA LYS A 106 27.83 -20.19 1.82
C LYS A 106 28.24 -19.15 0.78
N HIS A 107 28.78 -19.58 -0.35
CA HIS A 107 29.04 -18.69 -1.47
C HIS A 107 27.78 -17.97 -1.97
N HIS A 108 26.62 -18.65 -2.00
CA HIS A 108 25.34 -18.00 -2.32
C HIS A 108 24.95 -16.93 -1.29
N GLN A 109 25.14 -17.18 0.00
CA GLN A 109 24.89 -16.18 1.04
C GLN A 109 25.80 -14.95 0.89
N ASP A 110 27.08 -15.18 0.66
CA ASP A 110 28.05 -14.12 0.41
C ASP A 110 27.71 -13.34 -0.87
N HIS A 111 27.21 -14.03 -1.90
CA HIS A 111 26.76 -13.40 -3.13
C HIS A 111 25.60 -12.43 -2.89
N LEU A 112 24.62 -12.78 -2.07
CA LEU A 112 23.51 -11.88 -1.70
C LEU A 112 24.03 -10.64 -0.95
N LEU A 113 25.01 -10.81 -0.05
CA LEU A 113 25.65 -9.68 0.63
C LEU A 113 26.41 -8.78 -0.35
N VAL A 114 27.15 -9.35 -1.29
CA VAL A 114 27.86 -8.60 -2.32
C VAL A 114 26.89 -7.85 -3.23
N GLN A 115 25.76 -8.45 -3.60
CA GLN A 115 24.71 -7.77 -4.35
C GLN A 115 24.18 -6.54 -3.58
N LEU A 116 23.87 -6.70 -2.30
CA LEU A 116 23.39 -5.61 -1.45
C LEU A 116 24.41 -4.48 -1.33
N ILE A 117 25.67 -4.81 -1.05
CA ILE A 117 26.75 -3.82 -0.88
C ILE A 117 26.99 -3.08 -2.20
N ARG A 118 27.06 -3.78 -3.33
CA ARG A 118 27.29 -3.16 -4.64
C ARG A 118 26.11 -2.29 -5.08
N ALA A 119 24.87 -2.72 -4.81
CA ALA A 119 23.69 -1.91 -5.08
C ALA A 119 23.70 -0.61 -4.25
N ALA A 120 23.96 -0.69 -2.95
CA ALA A 120 24.06 0.47 -2.07
C ALA A 120 25.18 1.43 -2.51
N ALA A 121 26.39 0.92 -2.74
CA ALA A 121 27.52 1.73 -3.22
C ALA A 121 27.25 2.40 -4.58
N THR A 122 26.43 1.76 -5.43
CA THR A 122 26.00 2.36 -6.69
C THR A 122 25.07 3.53 -6.41
N VAL A 123 24.07 3.38 -5.54
CA VAL A 123 23.17 4.49 -5.16
C VAL A 123 23.95 5.67 -4.56
N GLU A 124 24.88 5.42 -3.64
CA GLU A 124 25.73 6.47 -3.04
C GLU A 124 26.55 7.22 -4.09
N ARG A 125 27.09 6.50 -5.08
CA ARG A 125 27.83 7.12 -6.20
C ARG A 125 26.92 7.96 -7.09
N TYR A 126 25.70 7.49 -7.38
CA TYR A 126 24.72 8.24 -8.15
C TYR A 126 24.26 9.49 -7.41
N GLU A 127 24.10 9.43 -6.09
CA GLU A 127 23.81 10.58 -5.26
C GLU A 127 24.97 11.58 -5.27
N ALA A 128 26.20 11.13 -5.04
CA ALA A 128 27.39 11.97 -5.01
C ALA A 128 27.67 12.67 -6.36
N SER A 129 27.28 12.05 -7.47
CA SER A 129 27.38 12.62 -8.82
C SER A 129 26.16 13.45 -9.22
N GLY A 130 25.15 13.57 -8.36
CA GLY A 130 23.92 14.33 -8.63
C GLY A 130 23.04 13.70 -9.71
N GLN A 131 23.17 12.40 -9.98
CA GLN A 131 22.42 11.69 -11.02
C GLN A 131 21.05 11.20 -10.54
N LEU A 132 20.79 11.19 -9.23
CA LEU A 132 19.48 10.87 -8.69
C LEU A 132 18.50 12.03 -8.92
N PRO A 133 17.47 11.87 -9.76
CA PRO A 133 16.51 12.92 -10.01
C PRO A 133 15.66 13.18 -8.76
N ARG A 134 15.25 14.44 -8.58
CA ARG A 134 14.29 14.82 -7.52
C ARG A 134 12.86 14.40 -7.86
N VAL A 135 12.57 14.26 -9.14
CA VAL A 135 11.25 13.86 -9.64
C VAL A 135 11.12 12.34 -9.57
N PRO A 136 10.12 11.81 -8.86
CA PRO A 136 9.89 10.37 -8.76
C PRO A 136 9.52 9.73 -10.10
N GLY A 137 9.97 8.48 -10.28
CA GLY A 137 9.61 7.64 -11.42
C GLY A 137 10.36 7.98 -12.71
N THR A 138 10.20 7.12 -13.71
CA THR A 138 10.74 7.36 -15.05
C THR A 138 9.78 8.23 -15.87
N ALA A 139 10.23 8.75 -17.02
CA ALA A 139 9.33 9.49 -17.93
C ALA A 139 8.16 8.62 -18.43
N GLU A 140 8.41 7.34 -18.70
CA GLU A 140 7.38 6.39 -19.10
C GLU A 140 6.34 6.19 -17.99
N GLN A 141 6.79 6.00 -16.75
CA GLN A 141 5.89 5.85 -15.62
C GLN A 141 5.04 7.11 -15.38
N ARG A 142 5.64 8.30 -15.46
CA ARG A 142 4.94 9.59 -15.29
C ARG A 142 3.89 9.85 -16.36
N ASN A 143 4.14 9.40 -17.60
CA ASN A 143 3.16 9.54 -18.68
C ASN A 143 1.99 8.56 -18.55
N TRP A 144 2.19 7.44 -17.84
CA TRP A 144 1.17 6.41 -17.67
C TRP A 144 0.34 6.59 -16.39
N ASP A 145 0.98 6.98 -15.29
CA ASP A 145 0.36 7.05 -13.96
C ASP A 145 -0.05 8.48 -13.59
N PRO A 146 -1.36 8.80 -13.59
CA PRO A 146 -1.85 10.13 -13.20
C PRO A 146 -1.76 10.38 -11.69
N ALA A 147 -1.38 9.39 -10.88
CA ALA A 147 -1.19 9.59 -9.44
C ALA A 147 0.15 10.29 -9.12
N ILE A 148 1.11 10.29 -10.05
CA ILE A 148 2.35 11.04 -9.89
C ILE A 148 2.04 12.52 -10.23
N PRO A 149 2.26 13.47 -9.31
CA PRO A 149 1.98 14.88 -9.57
C PRO A 149 2.72 15.42 -10.78
N LEU A 150 2.15 16.42 -11.45
CA LEU A 150 2.88 17.17 -12.46
C LEU A 150 3.91 18.08 -11.78
N PHE A 151 5.19 17.78 -11.95
CA PHE A 151 6.31 18.56 -11.42
C PHE A 151 6.59 19.78 -12.32
N LEU A 152 5.66 20.74 -12.30
CA LEU A 152 5.77 22.03 -12.97
C LEU A 152 6.25 23.08 -11.95
N ASP A 153 7.26 23.88 -12.31
CA ASP A 153 7.86 24.84 -11.35
C ASP A 153 7.02 26.12 -11.20
N ASP A 154 6.65 26.76 -12.32
CA ASP A 154 6.09 28.13 -12.32
C ASP A 154 4.60 28.21 -12.74
N VAL A 155 3.98 27.07 -13.04
CA VAL A 155 2.58 27.02 -13.49
C VAL A 155 1.76 26.12 -12.58
N ASP A 156 0.48 26.46 -12.44
CA ASP A 156 -0.46 25.63 -11.71
C ASP A 156 -0.75 24.35 -12.49
N GLU A 157 -0.84 23.22 -11.78
CA GLU A 157 -1.10 21.90 -12.35
C GLU A 157 -2.44 21.86 -13.12
N HIS A 158 -3.42 22.65 -12.66
CA HIS A 158 -4.78 22.67 -13.20
C HIS A 158 -5.03 23.84 -14.17
N GLY A 159 -3.97 24.43 -14.73
CA GLY A 159 -4.07 25.47 -15.76
C GLY A 159 -3.81 26.87 -15.22
N ARG A 160 -4.83 27.74 -15.21
CA ARG A 160 -4.68 29.07 -14.58
C ARG A 160 -4.89 28.93 -13.08
N PRO A 161 -4.14 29.69 -12.26
CA PRO A 161 -4.41 29.72 -10.83
C PRO A 161 -5.88 30.05 -10.60
N PRO A 162 -6.54 29.41 -9.62
CA PRO A 162 -7.93 29.70 -9.31
C PRO A 162 -8.09 31.21 -9.11
N PRO A 163 -9.15 31.81 -9.69
CA PRO A 163 -9.27 33.25 -9.75
C PRO A 163 -9.17 33.84 -8.34
N PRO A 164 -8.27 34.82 -8.12
CA PRO A 164 -8.30 35.58 -6.89
C PRO A 164 -9.67 36.28 -6.79
N PRO A 165 -10.18 36.55 -5.57
CA PRO A 165 -11.47 37.22 -5.40
C PRO A 165 -11.50 38.53 -6.21
N PRO A 166 -12.60 38.79 -6.94
CA PRO A 166 -12.59 39.72 -8.08
C PRO A 166 -12.29 41.17 -7.68
N PRO A 167 -11.28 41.82 -8.30
CA PRO A 167 -11.15 43.27 -8.33
C PRO A 167 -11.92 43.89 -9.51
N ARG A 168 -12.37 45.14 -9.30
CA ARG A 168 -13.43 45.84 -10.06
C ARG A 168 -12.88 46.60 -11.28
N ASP A 169 -12.93 46.02 -12.48
CA ASP A 169 -12.63 46.74 -13.75
C ASP A 169 -13.92 46.97 -14.58
N MET A 170 -14.02 48.14 -15.24
CA MET A 170 -15.26 48.71 -15.79
C MET A 170 -15.54 48.37 -17.26
N CYS A 171 -14.51 48.05 -18.04
CA CYS A 171 -14.67 47.80 -19.48
C CYS A 171 -15.17 46.38 -19.77
N MET A 172 -14.70 45.39 -19.01
CA MET A 172 -15.20 44.00 -19.05
C MET A 172 -16.67 43.92 -18.60
N ARG A 173 -17.06 44.73 -17.60
CA ARG A 173 -18.45 44.82 -17.11
C ARG A 173 -19.47 45.08 -18.20
N LEU A 174 -19.18 45.95 -19.15
CA LEU A 174 -20.16 46.35 -20.18
C LEU A 174 -20.42 45.26 -21.23
N VAL A 175 -19.41 44.43 -21.50
CA VAL A 175 -19.54 43.28 -22.41
C VAL A 175 -20.26 42.13 -21.71
N ASP A 176 -19.92 41.90 -20.44
CA ASP A 176 -20.59 40.93 -19.59
C ASP A 176 -22.08 41.30 -19.41
N GLU A 177 -22.41 42.55 -19.07
CA GLU A 177 -23.79 43.01 -18.84
C GLU A 177 -24.76 42.71 -20.00
N ARG A 178 -24.29 42.73 -21.25
CA ARG A 178 -25.13 42.48 -22.43
C ARG A 178 -25.29 41.00 -22.77
N MET A 179 -24.35 40.15 -22.38
CA MET A 179 -24.35 38.71 -22.70
C MET A 179 -24.76 37.84 -21.51
N GLU A 180 -24.72 38.36 -20.28
CA GLU A 180 -24.77 37.58 -19.04
C GLU A 180 -26.20 37.21 -18.58
N LYS A 181 -27.24 37.98 -18.93
CA LYS A 181 -28.61 37.77 -18.40
C LYS A 181 -29.66 37.54 -19.48
N THR A 182 -29.75 36.31 -19.96
CA THR A 182 -30.81 35.83 -20.87
C THR A 182 -32.17 35.68 -20.18
N THR A 183 -32.18 35.52 -18.86
CA THR A 183 -33.40 35.45 -18.03
C THR A 183 -33.21 36.33 -16.79
N GLN A 184 -34.28 37.02 -16.37
CA GLN A 184 -34.25 37.94 -15.24
C GLN A 184 -34.97 37.34 -14.04
N THR A 185 -34.47 37.63 -12.83
CA THR A 185 -35.14 37.26 -11.58
C THR A 185 -36.52 37.95 -11.50
N PRO A 186 -37.57 37.24 -11.09
CA PRO A 186 -38.90 37.82 -11.01
C PRO A 186 -38.94 38.94 -9.96
N ASN A 187 -39.56 40.07 -10.31
CA ASN A 187 -39.60 41.29 -9.48
C ASN A 187 -40.27 41.09 -8.11
N GLU A 188 -41.06 40.02 -7.94
CA GLU A 188 -41.71 39.66 -6.68
C GLU A 188 -40.75 39.07 -5.64
N LEU A 189 -39.59 38.56 -6.07
CA LEU A 189 -38.55 38.04 -5.18
C LEU A 189 -37.45 39.08 -4.90
N ALA A 190 -37.12 39.91 -5.88
CA ALA A 190 -36.24 41.06 -5.73
C ALA A 190 -36.53 42.06 -6.85
N ASN A 191 -37.00 43.25 -6.49
CA ASN A 191 -37.34 44.28 -7.46
C ASN A 191 -36.08 44.99 -7.97
N ARG A 192 -35.67 44.63 -9.19
CA ARG A 192 -34.49 45.19 -9.85
C ARG A 192 -34.56 46.72 -10.03
N HIS A 193 -35.75 47.30 -10.18
CA HIS A 193 -35.90 48.75 -10.38
C HIS A 193 -35.63 49.57 -9.11
N GLU A 194 -35.82 48.96 -7.95
CA GLU A 194 -35.47 49.50 -6.64
C GLU A 194 -34.03 49.13 -6.24
N GLY A 195 -33.29 48.44 -7.14
CA GLY A 195 -31.92 47.99 -6.90
C GLY A 195 -31.82 46.71 -6.05
N GLU A 196 -32.92 46.01 -5.81
CA GLU A 196 -32.91 44.77 -5.02
C GLU A 196 -32.37 43.61 -5.87
N THR A 197 -31.38 42.90 -5.33
CA THR A 197 -30.78 41.71 -5.96
C THR A 197 -30.76 40.55 -4.98
N LEU A 198 -31.07 39.36 -5.47
CA LEU A 198 -30.87 38.14 -4.69
C LEU A 198 -29.38 37.81 -4.63
N GLU A 199 -28.85 37.70 -3.42
CA GLU A 199 -27.52 37.14 -3.20
C GLU A 199 -27.53 35.63 -3.50
N ALA A 200 -26.43 35.13 -4.06
CA ALA A 200 -26.28 33.71 -4.32
C ALA A 200 -26.34 32.96 -2.99
N ASN A 201 -27.47 32.30 -2.73
CA ASN A 201 -27.64 31.50 -1.53
C ASN A 201 -26.89 30.17 -1.69
N THR A 202 -25.59 30.21 -1.42
CA THR A 202 -24.70 29.05 -1.41
C THR A 202 -24.73 28.30 -0.09
N MET A 203 -25.66 28.61 0.82
CA MET A 203 -25.82 27.92 2.11
C MET A 203 -25.96 26.39 1.95
N PHE A 204 -26.40 25.92 0.77
CA PHE A 204 -26.55 24.50 0.43
C PHE A 204 -25.69 24.04 -0.77
N ALA A 205 -24.73 24.85 -1.23
CA ALA A 205 -23.85 24.44 -2.33
C ALA A 205 -22.76 23.46 -1.84
N SER A 206 -22.51 22.39 -2.61
CA SER A 206 -21.42 21.44 -2.32
C SER A 206 -20.41 21.41 -3.46
N TYR A 207 -19.14 21.57 -3.13
CA TYR A 207 -18.00 21.36 -4.05
C TYR A 207 -17.58 19.88 -4.15
N ASP A 208 -18.27 19.00 -3.42
CA ASP A 208 -18.02 17.57 -3.47
C ASP A 208 -18.62 16.96 -4.76
N PRO A 209 -17.80 16.39 -5.67
CA PRO A 209 -18.31 15.75 -6.88
C PRO A 209 -19.27 14.59 -6.58
N SER A 210 -19.17 13.98 -5.39
CA SER A 210 -20.07 12.91 -4.97
C SER A 210 -21.54 13.35 -4.83
N ALA A 211 -21.79 14.65 -4.70
CA ALA A 211 -23.15 15.19 -4.64
C ALA A 211 -23.92 15.06 -5.96
N PHE A 212 -23.20 15.01 -7.09
CA PHE A 212 -23.80 14.96 -8.43
C PHE A 212 -23.45 13.67 -9.19
N VAL A 213 -22.35 12.99 -8.83
CA VAL A 213 -21.99 11.68 -9.39
C VAL A 213 -22.72 10.57 -8.65
N SER A 214 -23.65 9.90 -9.33
CA SER A 214 -24.44 8.82 -8.73
C SER A 214 -23.79 7.44 -8.92
N ASP A 215 -22.87 7.06 -8.04
CA ASP A 215 -22.24 5.73 -8.00
C ASP A 215 -23.12 4.65 -7.35
N ARG A 216 -24.41 4.65 -7.70
CA ARG A 216 -25.39 3.66 -7.18
C ARG A 216 -25.41 2.43 -8.08
N VAL A 217 -24.75 1.36 -7.63
CA VAL A 217 -24.82 0.05 -8.30
C VAL A 217 -26.22 -0.55 -8.13
N GLN A 218 -27.00 -0.62 -9.22
CA GLN A 218 -28.27 -1.34 -9.24
C GLN A 218 -28.00 -2.85 -9.20
N LEU A 219 -28.16 -3.47 -8.02
CA LEU A 219 -27.91 -4.90 -7.81
C LEU A 219 -28.93 -5.80 -8.53
N ARG A 220 -30.13 -5.29 -8.80
CA ARG A 220 -31.20 -6.01 -9.49
C ARG A 220 -31.89 -5.05 -10.45
N ASP A 221 -31.98 -5.46 -11.70
CA ASP A 221 -32.77 -4.73 -12.69
C ASP A 221 -34.26 -4.81 -12.32
N GLU A 222 -34.94 -3.66 -12.34
CA GLU A 222 -36.39 -3.61 -12.14
C GLU A 222 -37.11 -4.25 -13.32
N ARG A 223 -37.85 -5.33 -13.06
CA ARG A 223 -38.63 -6.04 -14.08
C ARG A 223 -39.93 -5.31 -14.38
N ARG A 224 -40.39 -5.42 -15.62
CA ARG A 224 -41.70 -4.89 -16.05
C ARG A 224 -42.84 -5.57 -15.26
N PRO A 225 -43.80 -4.82 -14.69
CA PRO A 225 -44.82 -5.36 -13.79
C PRO A 225 -45.95 -6.08 -14.56
N TYR A 226 -45.74 -7.35 -14.88
CA TYR A 226 -46.71 -8.19 -15.64
C TYR A 226 -48.00 -8.50 -14.87
N TRP A 227 -48.01 -8.37 -13.55
CA TRP A 227 -49.16 -8.63 -12.69
C TRP A 227 -50.24 -7.53 -12.70
N SER A 228 -49.98 -6.38 -13.34
CA SER A 228 -50.94 -5.26 -13.42
C SER A 228 -51.23 -4.88 -14.85
N ARG A 229 -52.47 -5.06 -15.31
CA ARG A 229 -52.89 -4.79 -16.70
C ARG A 229 -52.58 -3.36 -17.15
N ARG A 230 -52.92 -2.36 -16.33
CA ARG A 230 -52.66 -0.94 -16.63
C ARG A 230 -51.17 -0.61 -16.63
N ARG A 231 -50.42 -1.07 -15.62
CA ARG A 231 -48.99 -0.76 -15.51
C ARG A 231 -48.17 -1.48 -16.57
N TRP A 232 -48.53 -2.71 -16.95
CA TRP A 232 -47.90 -3.43 -18.03
C TRP A 232 -47.93 -2.61 -19.32
N ALA A 233 -49.09 -2.12 -19.75
CA ALA A 233 -49.23 -1.32 -20.97
C ALA A 233 -48.53 0.05 -20.89
N LEU A 234 -48.56 0.71 -19.71
CA LEU A 234 -47.93 2.02 -19.53
C LEU A 234 -46.39 1.97 -19.49
N THR A 235 -45.81 0.86 -19.06
CA THR A 235 -44.35 0.68 -19.03
C THR A 235 -43.84 -0.05 -20.27
N ASP A 236 -44.53 0.07 -21.42
CA ASP A 236 -44.09 -0.55 -22.67
C ASP A 236 -42.83 0.12 -23.20
N LYS A 237 -41.87 -0.68 -23.66
CA LYS A 237 -40.63 -0.18 -24.26
C LYS A 237 -40.67 -0.51 -25.74
N PHE A 238 -40.93 0.50 -26.58
CA PHE A 238 -40.95 0.36 -28.04
C PHE A 238 -39.53 0.29 -28.58
N LEU A 239 -38.91 -0.88 -28.48
CA LEU A 239 -37.57 -1.15 -29.00
C LEU A 239 -37.57 -2.42 -29.85
N VAL A 240 -36.88 -2.36 -30.99
CA VAL A 240 -36.65 -3.52 -31.86
C VAL A 240 -35.18 -3.93 -31.67
N PRO A 241 -34.89 -5.10 -31.08
CA PRO A 241 -33.51 -5.52 -30.88
C PRO A 241 -32.81 -5.64 -32.25
N LYS A 242 -31.62 -5.05 -32.35
CA LYS A 242 -30.77 -5.14 -33.53
C LYS A 242 -29.48 -5.84 -33.14
N SER A 243 -29.16 -6.95 -33.81
CA SER A 243 -27.82 -7.50 -33.77
C SER A 243 -26.86 -6.56 -34.53
N PRO A 244 -25.62 -6.36 -34.04
CA PRO A 244 -24.59 -5.70 -34.85
C PRO A 244 -24.48 -6.43 -36.19
N LYS A 245 -24.68 -5.73 -37.31
CA LYS A 245 -24.48 -6.32 -38.63
C LYS A 245 -22.98 -6.49 -38.86
N ALA A 246 -22.55 -7.67 -39.29
CA ALA A 246 -21.18 -7.87 -39.77
C ALA A 246 -20.99 -7.04 -41.05
N LYS A 247 -20.45 -5.82 -40.90
CA LYS A 247 -19.90 -5.09 -42.02
C LYS A 247 -18.43 -5.50 -42.12
N ASN A 248 -18.10 -6.22 -43.19
CA ASN A 248 -16.75 -6.57 -43.64
C ASN A 248 -16.08 -7.75 -42.92
N THR A 249 -16.62 -8.97 -43.09
CA THR A 249 -15.72 -10.11 -43.33
C THR A 249 -15.30 -10.03 -44.79
N ILE A 250 -14.07 -9.61 -45.04
CA ILE A 250 -13.37 -9.93 -46.28
C ILE A 250 -13.50 -11.44 -46.44
N LYS A 251 -14.09 -11.90 -47.54
CA LYS A 251 -13.94 -13.30 -47.94
C LYS A 251 -12.50 -13.40 -48.40
N ASP A 252 -11.65 -14.07 -47.62
CA ASP A 252 -10.37 -14.54 -48.11
C ASP A 252 -10.67 -15.55 -49.24
N GLU A 253 -10.52 -15.09 -50.49
CA GLU A 253 -10.27 -15.92 -51.67
C GLU A 253 -8.78 -15.85 -52.00
#